data_AF-A0A7Z9DWL4-F1
#
_entry.id   AF-A0A7Z9DWL4-F1
#
_cell.length_a   1.000
_cell.length_b   1.000
_cell.length_c   1.000
_cell.angle_alpha   90.00
_cell.angle_beta   90.00
_cell.angle_gamma   90.00
#
_symmetry.space_group_name_H-M   'P 1'
#
loop_
_entity.id
_entity.type
_entity.pdbx_description
1 polymer ?
#
loop_
_entity_poly.entity_id
_entity_poly.type
_entity_poly.pdbx_seq_one_letter_code
_entity_poly.pdbx_strand_id
1 'polypeptide(L)' 'MPHVCLLSTPFDLFEGWMRLLEEQPVTNGGIFDLLHIAIMLSHQVTSIYTFNVKDFSWCSQIKVIDPSHL' A
#
# COMPACT_ATOMS: atom_id res chain seq x y z
N MET A 1 -1.21 -21.30 4.53
CA MET A 1 -1.94 -21.07 3.27
C MET A 1 -0.97 -21.30 2.12
N PRO A 2 -1.07 -22.40 1.35
CA PRO A 2 -0.07 -22.77 0.33
C PRO A 2 0.00 -21.79 -0.85
N HIS A 3 -0.98 -20.90 -1.00
CA HIS A 3 -1.06 -19.91 -2.09
C HIS A 3 -0.96 -18.47 -1.61
N VAL A 4 -0.57 -18.24 -0.36
CA VAL A 4 -0.33 -16.90 0.19
C VAL A 4 1.11 -16.81 0.65
N CYS A 5 1.83 -15.84 0.11
CA CYS A 5 3.18 -15.50 0.53
C CYS A 5 3.10 -14.36 1.55
N LEU A 6 3.70 -14.54 2.72
CA LEU A 6 3.89 -13.45 3.67
C LEU A 6 5.22 -12.75 3.35
N LEU A 7 5.15 -11.47 3.02
CA LEU A 7 6.33 -10.66 2.74
C LEU A 7 6.98 -10.21 4.05
N SER A 8 8.31 -10.23 4.08
CA SER A 8 9.07 -9.69 5.21
C SER A 8 9.01 -8.17 5.25
N THR A 9 9.25 -7.58 6.42
CA THR A 9 9.43 -6.13 6.54
C THR A 9 10.62 -5.67 5.69
N PRO A 10 10.44 -4.72 4.76
CA PRO A 10 11.56 -4.17 4.00
C PRO A 10 12.55 -3.42 4.87
N PHE A 11 13.82 -3.47 4.52
CA PHE A 11 14.89 -2.77 5.25
C PHE A 11 14.74 -1.24 5.15
N ASP A 12 14.32 -0.75 3.99
CA ASP A 12 14.16 0.67 3.65
C ASP A 12 12.74 1.19 3.92
N LEU A 13 11.90 0.42 4.62
CA LEU A 13 10.48 0.73 4.81
C LEU A 13 10.24 2.13 5.38
N PHE A 14 11.00 2.51 6.40
CA PHE A 14 10.83 3.82 7.05
C PHE A 14 11.17 4.97 6.10
N GLU A 15 12.21 4.85 5.28
CA GLU A 15 12.59 5.89 4.32
C GLU A 15 11.52 6.04 3.24
N GLY A 16 11.05 4.92 2.67
CA GLY A 16 9.97 4.93 1.68
C GLY A 16 8.66 5.48 2.25
N TRP A 17 8.32 5.11 3.48
CA TRP A 17 7.11 5.58 4.15
C TRP A 17 7.14 7.08 4.46
N MET A 18 8.27 7.59 4.95
CA MET A 18 8.43 9.03 5.21
C MET A 18 8.34 9.85 3.93
N ARG A 19 8.95 9.38 2.84
CA ARG A 19 8.82 10.03 1.53
C ARG A 19 7.36 10.09 1.05
N LEU A 20 6.63 8.99 1.19
CA LEU A 20 5.20 8.96 0.84
C LEU A 20 4.37 9.91 1.73
N LEU A 21 4.72 10.05 3.01
CA LEU A 21 4.05 10.98 3.91
C LEU A 21 4.31 12.45 3.55
N GLU A 22 5.50 12.76 3.05
CA GLU A 22 5.84 14.09 2.52
C GLU A 22 5.05 14.41 1.24
N GLU A 23 4.91 13.42 0.35
CA GLU A 23 4.17 13.55 -0.92
C GLU A 23 2.64 13.61 -0.70
N GLN A 24 2.13 12.82 0.25
CA GLN A 24 0.71 12.73 0.59
C GLN A 24 0.51 12.79 2.11
N PRO A 25 0.42 13.99 2.69
CA PRO A 25 0.10 14.14 4.10
C PRO A 25 -1.27 13.53 4.44
N VAL A 26 -1.31 12.72 5.48
CA VAL A 26 -2.54 12.08 5.97
C VAL A 26 -2.80 12.43 7.42
N THR A 27 -4.04 12.21 7.86
CA THR A 27 -4.44 12.36 9.26
C THR A 27 -5.01 11.04 9.79
N ASN A 28 -5.03 10.89 11.11
CA ASN A 28 -5.63 9.72 11.78
C ASN A 28 -5.08 8.39 11.25
N GLY A 29 -5.98 7.44 10.93
CA GLY A 29 -5.64 6.09 10.50
C GLY A 29 -5.00 6.00 9.10
N GLY A 30 -5.06 7.05 8.27
CA GLY A 30 -4.48 7.02 6.92
C GLY A 30 -2.96 6.79 6.90
N ILE A 31 -2.29 7.00 8.04
CA ILE A 31 -0.87 6.69 8.23
C ILE A 31 -0.57 5.20 7.99
N PHE A 32 -1.53 4.31 8.29
CA PHE A 32 -1.39 2.86 8.06
C PHE A 32 -1.59 2.47 6.60
N ASP A 33 -2.43 3.19 5.86
CA ASP A 33 -2.59 2.97 4.41
C ASP A 33 -1.30 3.37 3.67
N LEU A 34 -0.67 4.49 4.07
CA LEU A 34 0.66 4.87 3.58
C LEU A 34 1.72 3.81 3.91
N LEU A 35 1.70 3.25 5.11
CA LEU A 35 2.61 2.16 5.48
C LEU A 35 2.41 0.95 4.57
N HIS A 36 1.15 0.61 4.27
CA HIS A 36 0.82 -0.49 3.37
C HIS A 36 1.34 -0.25 1.96
N ILE A 37 1.15 0.96 1.42
CA ILE A 37 1.69 1.37 0.12
C ILE A 37 3.22 1.30 0.11
N ALA A 38 3.89 1.78 1.17
CA ALA A 38 5.35 1.71 1.29
C ALA A 38 5.88 0.26 1.20
N ILE A 39 5.22 -0.68 1.92
CA ILE A 39 5.54 -2.11 1.86
C ILE A 39 5.35 -2.65 0.44
N MET A 40 4.21 -2.33 -0.19
CA MET A 40 3.92 -2.78 -1.55
C MET A 40 4.98 -2.31 -2.54
N LEU A 41 5.33 -1.02 -2.51
CA LEU A 41 6.29 -0.44 -3.44
C LEU A 41 7.70 -1.02 -3.24
N SER A 42 8.15 -1.23 -2.01
CA SER A 42 9.46 -1.83 -1.73
C SER A 42 9.55 -3.29 -2.24
N HIS A 43 8.44 -4.03 -2.18
CA HIS A 43 8.34 -5.38 -2.77
C HIS A 43 7.94 -5.41 -4.24
N GLN A 44 7.83 -4.25 -4.91
CA GLN A 44 7.40 -4.14 -6.30
C GLN A 44 6.01 -4.75 -6.57
N VAL A 45 5.15 -4.77 -5.55
CA VAL A 45 3.75 -5.18 -5.65
C VAL A 45 2.94 -4.00 -6.18
N THR A 46 2.43 -4.11 -7.39
CA THR A 46 1.72 -3.02 -8.07
C THR A 46 0.20 -3.22 -8.10
N SER A 47 -0.35 -4.20 -7.39
CA SER A 47 -1.79 -4.44 -7.34
C SER A 47 -2.25 -4.75 -5.92
N ILE A 48 -3.30 -4.07 -5.47
CA ILE A 48 -3.96 -4.32 -4.18
C ILE A 48 -5.41 -4.74 -4.44
N TYR A 49 -5.82 -5.81 -3.76
CA TYR A 49 -7.22 -6.20 -3.65
C TYR A 49 -7.77 -5.61 -2.35
N THR A 50 -8.75 -4.72 -2.44
CA THR A 50 -9.30 -4.03 -1.27
C THR A 50 -10.73 -3.56 -1.51
N PHE A 51 -11.55 -3.59 -0.46
CA PHE A 51 -12.88 -2.96 -0.45
C PHE A 51 -12.80 -1.46 -0.14
N ASN A 52 -11.65 -0.98 0.34
CA ASN A 52 -11.41 0.41 0.70
C ASN A 52 -10.81 1.19 -0.48
N VAL A 53 -11.42 1.08 -1.67
CA VAL A 53 -10.84 1.58 -2.93
C VAL A 53 -10.37 3.04 -2.83
N LYS A 54 -11.17 3.88 -2.17
CA LYS A 54 -10.90 5.33 -2.06
C LYS A 54 -9.59 5.62 -1.35
N ASP A 55 -9.20 4.82 -0.37
CA ASP A 55 -8.04 5.04 0.47
C ASP A 55 -6.71 4.83 -0.29
N PHE A 56 -6.76 4.05 -1.38
CA PHE A 56 -5.58 3.69 -2.20
C PHE A 56 -5.59 4.32 -3.60
N SER A 57 -6.76 4.76 -4.09
CA SER A 57 -6.96 5.22 -5.47
C SER A 57 -6.11 6.43 -5.90
N TRP A 58 -5.60 7.21 -4.94
CA TRP A 58 -4.75 8.37 -5.22
C TRP A 58 -3.33 7.97 -5.67
N CYS A 59 -2.85 6.78 -5.29
CA CYS A 59 -1.50 6.34 -5.60
C CYS A 59 -1.45 5.70 -6.99
N SER A 60 -1.00 6.46 -7.98
CA SER A 60 -0.92 6.01 -9.39
C SER A 60 0.04 4.84 -9.65
N GLN A 61 0.95 4.55 -8.71
CA GLN A 61 1.90 3.44 -8.81
C GLN A 61 1.29 2.08 -8.49
N ILE A 62 0.08 2.05 -7.91
CA ILE A 62 -0.63 0.82 -7.58
C ILE A 62 -1.97 0.76 -8.31
N LYS A 63 -2.32 -0.44 -8.77
CA LYS A 63 -3.63 -0.78 -9.31
C LYS A 63 -4.53 -1.24 -8.17
N VAL A 64 -5.61 -0.50 -7.93
CA VAL A 64 -6.62 -0.86 -6.93
C VAL A 64 -7.69 -1.73 -7.58
N ILE A 65 -7.95 -2.89 -7.00
CA ILE A 65 -8.93 -3.87 -7.48
C ILE A 65 -9.96 -4.08 -6.39
N ASP A 66 -11.23 -3.76 -6.66
CA ASP A 66 -12.35 -4.11 -5.78
C ASP A 66 -12.78 -5.54 -6.07
N PRO A 67 -12.64 -6.48 -5.12
CA PRO A 67 -13.04 -7.87 -5.33
C PRO A 67 -14.55 -8.06 -5.57
N SER A 68 -15.39 -7.08 -5.20
CA SER A 68 -16.84 -7.12 -5.40
C SER A 68 -17.26 -7.04 -6.88
N HIS A 69 -16.31 -6.66 -7.75
CA HIS A 69 -16.52 -6.48 -9.19
C HIS A 69 -15.80 -7.56 -10.03
N LEU A 70 -15.32 -8.64 -9.38
CA LEU A 70 -14.69 -9.79 -10.02
C LEU A 70 -15.66 -10.93 -10.27
#